data_AF-A0A7C2LIL5-F1
#
_entry.id   AF-A0A7C2LIL5-F1
#
_cell.length_a   1.000
_cell.length_b   1.000
_cell.length_c   1.000
_cell.angle_alpha   90.00
_cell.angle_beta   90.00
_cell.angle_gamma   90.00
#
_symmetry.space_group_name_H-M   'P 1'
#
loop_
_entity.id
_entity.type
_entity.pdbx_description
1 polymer ?
#
loop_
_entity_poly.entity_id
_entity_poly.type
_entity_poly.pdbx_seq_one_letter_code
_entity_poly.pdbx_strand_id
1 'polypeptide(L)'
;RRMVELAARYASDARVEVQRILKQIARELLLLQSSDWQFLISTWSARDYAELRVGVHAEYFSLLAVLLEKAAAGQALSTEDENFLQECERRDAVFPDIEPAWWARLEYP
;
A
#
# COMPACT_ATOMS: atom_id res chain seq x y z
N ARG A 1 -9.31 0.15 -7.37
CA ARG A 1 -9.08 1.12 -8.48
C ARG A 1 -8.02 2.16 -8.17
N ARG A 2 -8.00 2.79 -6.98
CA ARG A 2 -7.00 3.81 -6.62
C ARG A 2 -5.55 3.41 -6.91
N MET A 3 -5.14 2.17 -6.64
CA MET A 3 -3.78 1.70 -6.97
C MET A 3 -3.45 1.75 -8.46
N VAL A 4 -4.42 1.44 -9.34
CA VAL A 4 -4.25 1.55 -10.80
C VAL A 4 -3.98 2.99 -11.20
N GLU A 5 -4.71 3.94 -10.60
CA GLU A 5 -4.50 5.37 -10.85
C GLU A 5 -3.12 5.83 -10.38
N LEU A 6 -2.71 5.43 -9.18
CA LEU A 6 -1.40 5.78 -8.62
C LEU A 6 -0.27 5.17 -9.45
N ALA A 7 -0.39 3.90 -9.82
CA ALA A 7 0.58 3.24 -10.68
C ALA A 7 0.66 3.90 -12.07
N ALA A 8 -0.48 4.21 -12.69
CA ALA A 8 -0.50 4.88 -13.99
C ALA A 8 0.17 6.25 -13.97
N ARG A 9 0.09 6.98 -12.85
CA ARG A 9 0.70 8.31 -12.68
C ARG A 9 2.18 8.24 -12.30
N TYR A 10 2.57 7.31 -11.43
CA TYR A 10 3.84 7.36 -10.71
C TYR A 10 4.76 6.15 -10.95
N ALA A 11 4.35 5.08 -11.65
CA ALA A 11 5.20 3.91 -11.86
C ALA A 11 6.47 4.20 -12.69
N SER A 12 6.49 5.30 -13.46
CA SER A 12 7.66 5.74 -14.23
C SER A 12 8.43 6.90 -13.58
N ASP A 13 8.08 7.30 -12.35
CA ASP A 13 8.77 8.37 -11.64
C ASP A 13 10.20 7.93 -11.26
N ALA A 14 11.21 8.74 -11.57
CA ALA A 14 12.61 8.42 -11.30
C ALA A 14 13.03 8.64 -9.83
N ARG A 15 12.20 9.33 -9.02
CA ARG A 15 12.53 9.63 -7.63
C ARG A 15 12.40 8.38 -6.76
N VAL A 16 13.49 8.09 -6.04
CA VAL A 16 13.57 6.91 -5.14
C VAL A 16 12.46 6.92 -4.10
N GLU A 17 12.19 8.08 -3.48
CA GLU A 17 11.14 8.25 -2.46
C GLU A 17 9.74 7.86 -2.99
N VAL A 18 9.41 8.33 -4.20
CA VAL A 18 8.11 8.05 -4.84
C VAL A 18 7.96 6.57 -5.12
N GLN A 19 9.00 5.92 -5.67
CA GLN A 19 8.98 4.48 -5.92
C GLN A 19 8.91 3.65 -4.63
N ARG A 20 9.61 4.09 -3.57
CA ARG A 20 9.59 3.44 -2.26
C ARG A 20 8.18 3.44 -1.67
N ILE A 21 7.52 4.59 -1.60
CA ILE A 21 6.16 4.71 -1.08
C ILE A 21 5.18 3.90 -1.95
N LEU A 22 5.30 4.01 -3.28
CA LEU A 22 4.42 3.31 -4.21
C LEU A 22 4.53 1.78 -4.10
N LYS A 23 5.73 1.25 -3.85
CA LYS A 23 5.94 -0.17 -3.53
C LYS A 23 5.23 -0.57 -2.24
N GLN A 24 5.31 0.24 -1.19
CA GLN A 24 4.60 -0.08 0.06
C GLN A 24 3.08 -0.04 -0.11
N ILE A 25 2.53 0.93 -0.86
CA ILE A 25 1.09 0.97 -1.21
C ILE A 25 0.65 -0.32 -1.91
N ALA A 26 1.48 -0.84 -2.83
CA ALA A 26 1.20 -2.08 -3.53
C ALA A 26 1.12 -3.28 -2.58
N ARG A 27 2.02 -3.36 -1.58
CA ARG A 27 1.99 -4.40 -0.54
C ARG A 27 0.74 -4.29 0.34
N GLU A 28 0.40 -3.10 0.81
CA GLU A 28 -0.82 -2.88 1.61
C GLU A 28 -2.07 -3.31 0.84
N LEU A 29 -2.14 -3.02 -0.46
CA LEU A 29 -3.26 -3.49 -1.28
C LEU A 29 -3.32 -5.01 -1.34
N LEU A 30 -2.20 -5.69 -1.62
CA LEU A 30 -2.18 -7.16 -1.71
C LEU A 30 -2.55 -7.80 -0.37
N LEU A 31 -2.04 -7.26 0.74
CA LEU A 31 -2.41 -7.69 2.08
C LEU A 31 -3.90 -7.48 2.32
N LEU A 32 -4.45 -6.31 2.00
CA LEU A 32 -5.88 -6.01 2.11
C LEU A 32 -6.76 -6.97 1.29
N GLN A 33 -6.28 -7.41 0.12
CA GLN A 33 -7.02 -8.28 -0.80
C GLN A 33 -6.93 -9.78 -0.47
N SER A 34 -6.23 -10.17 0.60
CA SER A 34 -6.16 -11.59 0.97
C SER A 34 -7.55 -12.16 1.28
N SER A 35 -7.87 -13.30 0.66
CA SER A 35 -9.12 -14.04 0.90
C SER A 35 -9.19 -14.62 2.31
N ASP A 36 -8.04 -14.78 2.98
CA ASP A 36 -7.98 -15.33 4.34
C ASP A 36 -8.79 -14.47 5.31
N TRP A 37 -8.85 -13.15 5.13
CA TRP A 37 -9.64 -12.29 6.00
C TRP A 37 -11.13 -12.66 5.98
N GLN A 38 -11.69 -12.84 4.78
CA GLN A 38 -13.08 -13.24 4.62
C GLN A 38 -13.33 -14.65 5.18
N PHE A 39 -12.37 -15.56 4.99
CA PHE A 39 -12.43 -16.91 5.54
C PHE A 39 -12.41 -16.92 7.07
N LEU A 40 -11.50 -16.18 7.71
CA LEU A 40 -11.39 -16.09 9.17
C LEU A 40 -12.63 -15.44 9.82
N ILE A 41 -13.23 -14.46 9.15
CA ILE A 41 -14.48 -13.82 9.59
C ILE A 41 -15.66 -14.78 9.48
N SER A 42 -15.85 -15.42 8.31
CA SER A 42 -17.00 -16.28 8.05
C SER A 42 -16.99 -17.58 8.85
N THR A 43 -15.80 -18.12 9.13
CA THR A 43 -15.61 -19.33 9.94
C THR A 43 -15.52 -19.07 11.44
N TRP A 44 -15.54 -17.79 11.86
CA TRP A 44 -15.41 -17.38 13.27
C TRP A 44 -14.14 -17.86 13.99
N SER A 45 -13.10 -18.24 13.24
CA SER A 45 -11.85 -18.77 13.81
C SER A 45 -10.97 -17.67 14.42
N ALA A 46 -10.94 -16.48 13.80
CA ALA A 46 -10.18 -15.31 14.28
C ALA A 46 -10.82 -14.00 13.80
N ARG A 47 -12.15 -13.89 13.95
CA ARG A 47 -12.96 -12.80 13.37
C ARG A 47 -12.46 -11.40 13.76
N ASP A 48 -12.34 -11.11 15.05
CA ASP A 48 -11.96 -9.78 15.54
C ASP A 48 -10.57 -9.36 15.01
N TYR A 49 -9.64 -10.32 14.96
CA TYR A 49 -8.31 -10.10 14.40
C TYR A 49 -8.36 -9.79 12.91
N ALA A 50 -9.14 -10.55 12.14
CA ALA A 50 -9.29 -10.32 10.70
C ALA A 50 -9.96 -8.98 10.40
N GLU A 51 -11.01 -8.60 11.13
CA GLU A 51 -11.67 -7.30 11.00
C GLU A 51 -10.67 -6.15 11.30
N LEU A 52 -9.87 -6.27 12.36
CA LEU A 52 -8.83 -5.29 12.69
C LEU A 52 -7.78 -5.18 11.57
N ARG A 53 -7.27 -6.31 11.06
CA ARG A 53 -6.23 -6.32 10.02
C ARG A 53 -6.71 -5.69 8.70
N VAL A 54 -7.94 -6.00 8.29
CA VAL A 54 -8.55 -5.38 7.10
C VAL A 54 -8.64 -3.86 7.28
N GLY A 55 -9.12 -3.40 8.44
CA GLY A 55 -9.21 -1.97 8.75
C GLY A 55 -7.84 -1.28 8.68
N VAL A 56 -6.83 -1.88 9.32
CA VAL A 56 -5.46 -1.34 9.36
C VAL A 56 -4.84 -1.25 7.96
N HIS A 57 -4.92 -2.30 7.14
CA HIS A 57 -4.36 -2.26 5.78
C HIS A 57 -5.09 -1.25 4.88
N ALA A 58 -6.41 -1.10 5.04
CA ALA A 58 -7.18 -0.09 4.31
C ALA A 58 -6.80 1.34 4.71
N GLU A 59 -6.61 1.59 6.01
CA GLU A 59 -6.13 2.88 6.53
C GLU A 59 -4.73 3.18 6.01
N TYR A 60 -3.80 2.22 6.11
CA TYR A 60 -2.41 2.43 5.72
C TYR A 60 -2.27 2.65 4.23
N PHE A 61 -3.00 1.89 3.41
CA PHE A 61 -3.09 2.15 1.98
C PHE A 61 -3.51 3.60 1.68
N SER A 62 -4.52 4.10 2.40
CA SER A 62 -5.06 5.45 2.21
C SER A 62 -4.08 6.54 2.64
N LEU A 63 -3.42 6.37 3.80
CA LEU A 63 -2.42 7.31 4.32
C LEU A 63 -1.17 7.36 3.45
N LEU A 64 -0.65 6.20 3.04
CA LEU A 64 0.48 6.11 2.12
C LEU A 64 0.16 6.75 0.76
N ALA A 65 -1.07 6.60 0.25
CA ALA A 65 -1.48 7.27 -0.98
C ALA A 65 -1.45 8.80 -0.85
N VAL A 66 -1.83 9.37 0.30
CA VAL A 66 -1.69 10.81 0.56
C VAL A 66 -0.21 11.20 0.63
N LEU A 67 0.60 10.38 1.31
CA LEU A 67 2.04 10.59 1.44
C LEU A 67 2.74 10.59 0.07
N LEU A 68 2.36 9.66 -0.81
CA LEU A 68 2.87 9.56 -2.17
C LEU A 68 2.58 10.84 -2.97
N GLU A 69 1.36 11.38 -2.88
CA GLU A 69 0.97 12.60 -3.58
C GLU A 69 1.78 13.82 -3.09
N LYS A 70 2.07 13.91 -1.78
CA LYS A 70 2.96 14.94 -1.22
C LYS A 70 4.39 14.81 -1.78
N ALA A 71 4.96 13.61 -1.72
CA ALA A 71 6.31 13.33 -2.23
C ALA A 71 6.40 13.60 -3.74
N ALA A 72 5.38 13.20 -4.50
CA ALA A 72 5.28 13.44 -5.93
C ALA A 72 5.18 14.94 -6.27
N ALA A 73 4.54 15.74 -5.42
CA ALA A 73 4.51 17.20 -5.53
C ALA A 73 5.85 17.87 -5.15
N GLY A 74 6.89 17.10 -4.78
CA GLY A 74 8.20 17.63 -4.41
C GLY A 74 8.29 18.15 -2.97
N GLN A 75 7.29 17.84 -2.14
CA GLN A 75 7.34 18.15 -0.71
C GLN A 75 8.24 17.13 -0.01
N ALA A 76 9.13 17.62 0.86
CA ALA A 76 9.92 16.76 1.71
C ALA A 76 9.01 16.05 2.73
N LEU A 77 9.30 14.79 3.03
CA LEU A 77 8.60 14.07 4.08
C LEU A 77 8.95 14.67 5.44
N SER A 78 7.93 14.86 6.29
CA SER A 78 8.17 15.19 7.69
C SER A 78 8.81 13.99 8.41
N THR A 79 9.40 14.24 9.58
CA THR A 79 9.95 13.16 10.42
C THR A 79 8.86 12.15 10.78
N GLU A 80 7.64 12.60 11.02
CA GLU A 80 6.46 11.78 11.31
C GLU A 80 6.06 10.92 10.12
N ASP A 81 6.03 11.51 8.92
CA ASP A 81 5.73 10.80 7.68
C ASP A 81 6.77 9.69 7.40
N GLU A 82 8.06 9.98 7.59
CA GLU A 82 9.14 9.02 7.41
C GLU A 82 9.07 7.87 8.44
N ASN A 83 8.82 8.19 9.71
CA ASN A 83 8.65 7.18 10.76
C ASN A 83 7.46 6.26 10.46
N PHE A 84 6.35 6.82 9.97
CA PHE A 84 5.18 6.04 9.56
C PHE A 84 5.52 5.10 8.40
N LEU A 85 6.18 5.61 7.35
CA LEU A 85 6.60 4.79 6.21
C LEU A 85 7.51 3.64 6.64
N GLN A 86 8.52 3.91 7.47
CA GLN A 86 9.45 2.89 7.96
C GLN A 86 8.74 1.82 8.81
N GLU A 87 7.77 2.20 9.63
CA GLU A 87 7.00 1.25 10.42
C GLU A 87 6.13 0.35 9.52
N CYS A 88 5.49 0.91 8.50
CA CYS A 88 4.79 0.11 7.48
C CYS A 88 5.74 -0.86 6.78
N GLU A 89 6.90 -0.38 6.31
CA GLU A 89 7.90 -1.22 5.63
C GLU A 89 8.45 -2.33 6.53
N ARG A 90 8.65 -2.05 7.82
CA ARG A 90 9.12 -3.04 8.79
C ARG A 90 8.06 -4.11 9.08
N ARG A 91 6.80 -3.70 9.20
CA ARG A 91 5.70 -4.60 9.55
C ARG A 91 5.23 -5.44 8.37
N ASP A 92 5.14 -4.81 7.21
CA ASP A 92 4.50 -5.33 5.99
C ASP A 92 5.53 -5.44 4.85
N ALA A 93 6.67 -6.09 5.15
CA ALA A 93 7.86 -6.23 4.29
C ALA A 93 7.77 -7.32 3.20
N VAL A 94 6.57 -7.88 2.96
CA VAL A 94 6.37 -8.98 2.00
C VAL A 94 6.57 -8.54 0.55
N PHE A 95 6.90 -9.47 -0.34
CA PHE A 95 7.11 -9.20 -1.77
C PHE A 95 8.20 -8.14 -2.03
N PRO A 96 9.48 -8.47 -1.79
CA PRO A 96 10.59 -7.54 -2.02
C PRO A 96 10.68 -7.10 -3.49
N ASP A 97 10.33 -7.99 -4.42
CA ASP A 97 10.41 -7.78 -5.87
C ASP A 97 9.12 -7.23 -6.48
N ILE A 98 8.22 -6.67 -5.67
CA ILE A 98 6.98 -6.07 -6.15
C ILE A 98 7.26 -4.87 -7.06
N GLU A 99 6.69 -4.89 -8.26
CA GLU A 99 6.83 -3.81 -9.24
C GLU A 99 5.50 -3.08 -9.41
N PRO A 100 5.40 -1.79 -8.99
CA PRO A 100 4.17 -1.02 -9.15
C PRO A 100 3.67 -0.91 -10.59
N ALA A 101 4.58 -1.04 -11.57
CA ALA A 101 4.25 -1.06 -12.98
C ALA A 101 3.27 -2.17 -13.39
N TRP A 102 3.11 -3.24 -12.60
CA TRP A 102 2.11 -4.28 -12.87
C TRP A 102 0.68 -3.73 -12.88
N TRP A 103 0.35 -2.80 -11.97
CA TRP A 103 -0.98 -2.19 -11.92
C TRP A 103 -1.21 -1.17 -13.03
N ALA A 104 -0.17 -0.53 -13.53
CA ALA A 104 -0.27 0.42 -14.64
C ALA A 104 -0.58 -0.27 -15.98
N ARG A 105 -0.31 -1.58 -16.09
CA ARG A 105 -0.49 -2.38 -17.32
C ARG A 105 -1.79 -3.19 -17.35
N LEU A 106 -2.67 -3.01 -16.37
CA LEU A 106 -3.94 -3.74 -16.32
C LEU A 106 -4.88 -3.27 -17.44
N GLU A 107 -5.18 -4.15 -18.38
CA GLU A 107 -6.11 -3.87 -19.49
C GLU A 107 -7.57 -3.72 -19.02
N TYR A 108 -7.92 -4.31 -17.88
CA TYR A 108 -9.27 -4.29 -17.29
C TYR A 108 -9.26 -4.03 -15.77
N PRO A 109 -9.49 -2.79 -15.31
CA PRO A 109 -9.44 -2.40 -13.89
C PRO A 109 -10.78 -2.28 -13.13
#